data_AF-A0A2T0RQR5-F1
#
_entry.id   AF-A0A2T0RQR5-F1
#
_cell.length_a   1.000
_cell.length_b   1.000
_cell.length_c   1.000
_cell.angle_alpha   90.00
_cell.angle_beta   90.00
_cell.angle_gamma   90.00
#
_symmetry.space_group_name_H-M   'P 1'
#
loop_
_entity.id
_entity.type
_entity.pdbx_description
1 polymer ?
#
loop_
_entity_poly.entity_id
_entity_poly.type
_entity_poly.pdbx_seq_one_letter_code
_entity_poly.pdbx_strand_id
1 'polypeptide(L)'
;MKFNDNDIEALLNFDGNTPIGQYNQLQWTTDFGADATGLTAKIVSAHEFFHSELNNTTVYGCLLQSYAYLSRGKSPFQSAFKQLLVELVQQCREAHEVYATWLSITVFSQNIDDQQARNVLMGNQLYESYYTLGNELVSEFPSLYLRQQVLTACLRFCFQSQTLAQTILGHLTDFAQSSVRSSEFPNQRFHHIRQHVGPSVLYAWVNEYIEQRKGLPAIDLLAAALAGQEDTQALLARENNDLAEQLMTWIYQTLQAHFNARGSASFDSRAHLSFFSQLLEHLQTNYPLPESPNQLIPNQTPDDYERSMVVTFENETILLAQKPLSCIIRHPHELTADLTERLLQGIGDEPHLFITGRLSFLLRDQYQFADPLDEAWLRQINGPFTAIQYSYLTEQGRVVVFIPFDSVTALTQFLMGKAAGVPVLGCVAVSAAYQSAWWQEWGDFFMDQCQTSCLLLDISPLHFVEDVFIQDEFVYYGKMIINTGDRSFTTLVFQTIQAGQIQATLIAPCSDVYGSVLHYYIQHRYQQYQLDSLLTKIEYRQLPLILGHLFKEERSFYFRSPNTQFL
;
A
#
# COMPACT_ATOMS: atom_id res chain seq x y z
N MET A 1 16.74 4.62 -10.30
CA MET A 1 15.27 4.76 -10.47
C MET A 1 15.01 5.28 -11.88
N LYS A 2 14.25 4.59 -12.73
CA LYS A 2 13.97 5.03 -14.11
C LYS A 2 12.47 4.92 -14.36
N PHE A 3 11.81 6.07 -14.50
CA PHE A 3 10.44 6.16 -15.02
C PHE A 3 10.48 7.13 -16.20
N ASN A 4 9.97 6.69 -17.35
CA ASN A 4 9.99 7.42 -18.63
C ASN A 4 8.55 7.49 -19.16
N ASP A 5 8.25 8.43 -20.06
CA ASP A 5 6.92 8.68 -20.63
C ASP A 5 6.27 7.48 -21.36
N ASN A 6 6.99 6.35 -21.48
CA ASN A 6 6.48 5.02 -21.79
C ASN A 6 6.75 4.06 -20.62
N ASP A 7 5.92 4.12 -19.55
CA ASP A 7 6.01 3.22 -18.39
C ASP A 7 6.09 1.72 -18.77
N ILE A 8 5.54 1.35 -19.93
CA ILE A 8 5.54 -0.02 -20.47
C ILE A 8 6.93 -0.47 -20.93
N GLU A 9 7.75 0.38 -21.54
CA GLU A 9 9.08 -0.03 -22.07
C GLU A 9 10.14 -0.11 -20.97
N ALA A 10 9.99 0.66 -19.90
CA ALA A 10 10.85 0.57 -18.71
C ALA A 10 10.58 -0.71 -17.91
N LEU A 11 9.32 -1.13 -17.79
CA LEU A 11 8.92 -2.43 -17.23
C LEU A 11 9.50 -3.61 -18.00
N LEU A 12 9.74 -3.46 -19.31
CA LEU A 12 10.29 -4.53 -20.16
C LEU A 12 11.82 -4.65 -20.12
N ASN A 13 12.55 -3.62 -19.65
CA ASN A 13 14.03 -3.56 -19.62
C ASN A 13 14.60 -3.53 -18.18
N PHE A 14 13.82 -3.98 -17.20
CA PHE A 14 14.16 -3.96 -15.79
C PHE A 14 15.24 -5.00 -15.43
N ASP A 15 16.22 -4.60 -14.61
CA ASP A 15 17.34 -5.45 -14.18
C ASP A 15 17.04 -6.31 -12.92
N GLY A 16 15.83 -6.22 -12.38
CA GLY A 16 15.39 -7.00 -11.22
C GLY A 16 15.84 -6.44 -9.87
N ASN A 17 16.79 -5.49 -9.83
CA ASN A 17 17.49 -5.10 -8.60
C ASN A 17 17.08 -3.75 -8.04
N THR A 18 16.49 -2.88 -8.86
CA THR A 18 16.13 -1.52 -8.45
C THR A 18 14.67 -1.46 -7.96
N PRO A 19 14.39 -0.87 -6.77
CA PRO A 19 13.01 -0.67 -6.36
C PRO A 19 12.18 0.16 -7.36
N ILE A 20 10.94 -0.26 -7.61
CA ILE A 20 9.97 0.34 -8.53
C ILE A 20 8.62 0.45 -7.83
N GLY A 21 7.96 1.60 -7.97
CA GLY A 21 6.58 1.83 -7.58
C GLY A 21 5.72 2.16 -8.80
N GLN A 22 4.43 1.86 -8.73
CA GLN A 22 3.45 2.29 -9.73
C GLN A 22 2.10 2.52 -9.07
N TYR A 23 1.67 3.78 -9.00
CA TYR A 23 0.34 4.16 -8.56
C TYR A 23 -0.62 4.35 -9.74
N ASN A 24 -1.81 3.77 -9.63
CA ASN A 24 -2.83 3.78 -10.68
C ASN A 24 -4.09 4.56 -10.28
N GLN A 25 -3.94 5.48 -9.33
CA GLN A 25 -4.98 6.29 -8.70
C GLN A 25 -5.89 5.57 -7.71
N LEU A 26 -5.99 4.24 -7.74
CA LEU A 26 -6.81 3.49 -6.78
C LEU A 26 -5.96 2.65 -5.83
N GLN A 27 -4.88 2.10 -6.34
CA GLN A 27 -3.93 1.24 -5.61
C GLN A 27 -2.54 1.48 -6.18
N TRP A 28 -1.52 0.99 -5.48
CA TRP A 28 -0.17 0.97 -6.03
C TRP A 28 0.47 -0.39 -5.90
N THR A 29 1.46 -0.63 -6.74
CA THR A 29 2.30 -1.81 -6.69
C THR A 29 3.73 -1.38 -6.39
N THR A 30 4.43 -2.13 -5.54
CA THR A 30 5.86 -1.96 -5.29
C THR A 30 6.61 -3.25 -5.56
N ASP A 31 7.67 -3.16 -6.36
CA ASP A 31 8.72 -4.19 -6.44
C ASP A 31 9.96 -3.61 -5.76
N PHE A 32 10.44 -4.23 -4.69
CA PHE A 32 11.60 -3.71 -3.96
C PHE A 32 12.96 -4.17 -4.50
N GLY A 33 12.99 -4.93 -5.60
CA GLY A 33 14.21 -5.50 -6.13
C GLY A 33 14.94 -6.36 -5.09
N ALA A 34 16.25 -6.14 -4.92
CA ALA A 34 17.11 -6.94 -4.06
C ALA A 34 16.98 -6.63 -2.55
N ASP A 35 16.56 -5.43 -2.15
CA ASP A 35 16.53 -5.05 -0.74
C ASP A 35 15.28 -4.24 -0.36
N ALA A 36 14.26 -4.92 0.19
CA ALA A 36 13.03 -4.29 0.68
C ALA A 36 13.22 -3.44 1.94
N THR A 37 14.36 -3.56 2.62
CA THR A 37 14.65 -2.81 3.85
C THR A 37 15.54 -1.59 3.59
N GLY A 38 16.10 -1.49 2.38
CA GLY A 38 16.95 -0.41 1.96
C GLY A 38 16.22 0.93 1.92
N LEU A 39 16.97 2.02 2.10
CA LEU A 39 16.43 3.38 2.07
C LEU A 39 15.65 3.68 0.79
N THR A 40 16.14 3.24 -0.36
CA THR A 40 15.47 3.42 -1.66
C THR A 40 14.10 2.73 -1.70
N ALA A 41 13.99 1.49 -1.20
CA ALA A 41 12.72 0.76 -1.15
C ALA A 41 11.69 1.47 -0.25
N LYS A 42 12.13 2.01 0.88
CA LYS A 42 11.28 2.82 1.77
C LYS A 42 10.78 4.10 1.09
N ILE A 43 11.68 4.82 0.42
CA ILE A 43 11.33 6.04 -0.32
C ILE A 43 10.34 5.73 -1.43
N VAL A 44 10.51 4.62 -2.17
CA VAL A 44 9.55 4.20 -3.21
C VAL A 44 8.17 3.92 -2.63
N SER A 45 8.08 3.10 -1.59
CA SER A 45 6.79 2.79 -0.96
C SER A 45 6.10 4.05 -0.42
N ALA A 46 6.86 4.95 0.20
CA ALA A 46 6.32 6.22 0.70
C ALA A 46 5.96 7.21 -0.42
N HIS A 47 6.68 7.20 -1.54
CA HIS A 47 6.37 8.01 -2.71
C HIS A 47 4.98 7.65 -3.25
N GLU A 48 4.70 6.36 -3.46
CA GLU A 48 3.38 5.90 -3.90
C GLU A 48 2.30 6.20 -2.85
N PHE A 49 2.62 6.07 -1.55
CA PHE A 49 1.71 6.48 -0.47
C PHE A 49 1.36 7.96 -0.57
N PHE A 50 2.32 8.86 -0.81
CA PHE A 50 2.05 10.29 -0.92
C PHE A 50 1.25 10.67 -2.16
N HIS A 51 1.38 9.93 -3.25
CA HIS A 51 0.43 10.05 -4.36
C HIS A 51 -0.99 9.69 -3.95
N SER A 52 -1.15 8.59 -3.19
CA SER A 52 -2.45 8.18 -2.65
C SER A 52 -3.01 9.17 -1.65
N GLU A 53 -2.19 9.68 -0.74
CA GLU A 53 -2.59 10.67 0.26
C GLU A 53 -3.09 11.95 -0.45
N LEU A 54 -2.33 12.47 -1.42
CA LEU A 54 -2.73 13.69 -2.14
C LEU A 54 -4.06 13.49 -2.88
N ASN A 55 -4.28 12.29 -3.44
CA ASN A 55 -5.54 11.97 -4.10
C ASN A 55 -6.70 11.84 -3.10
N ASN A 56 -6.46 11.23 -1.94
CA ASN A 56 -7.46 11.03 -0.90
C ASN A 56 -7.85 12.33 -0.19
N THR A 57 -6.95 13.32 -0.14
CA THR A 57 -7.14 14.55 0.66
C THR A 57 -7.40 15.81 -0.17
N THR A 58 -7.71 15.68 -1.46
CA THR A 58 -7.98 16.80 -2.37
C THR A 58 -9.15 16.54 -3.33
N VAL A 59 -9.86 17.61 -3.71
CA VAL A 59 -11.01 17.54 -4.62
C VAL A 59 -10.62 17.01 -6.01
N TYR A 60 -9.50 17.48 -6.56
CA TYR A 60 -9.00 16.99 -7.85
C TYR A 60 -8.58 15.52 -7.77
N GLY A 61 -8.00 15.11 -6.64
CA GLY A 61 -7.72 13.71 -6.32
C GLY A 61 -8.94 12.80 -6.40
N CYS A 62 -10.03 13.19 -5.74
CA CYS A 62 -11.31 12.47 -5.80
C CYS A 62 -11.83 12.30 -7.25
N LEU A 63 -11.61 13.29 -8.13
CA LEU A 63 -11.96 13.19 -9.54
C LEU A 63 -11.08 12.17 -10.28
N LEU A 64 -9.76 12.19 -10.05
CA LEU A 64 -8.84 11.22 -10.66
C LEU A 64 -9.22 9.78 -10.28
N GLN A 65 -9.51 9.56 -9.00
CA GLN A 65 -9.96 8.25 -8.49
C GLN A 65 -11.27 7.81 -9.16
N SER A 66 -12.23 8.72 -9.27
CA SER A 66 -13.53 8.45 -9.92
C SER A 66 -13.37 8.08 -11.40
N TYR A 67 -12.53 8.81 -12.14
CA TYR A 67 -12.25 8.47 -13.54
C TYR A 67 -11.45 7.17 -13.68
N ALA A 68 -10.49 6.91 -12.79
CA ALA A 68 -9.76 5.63 -12.74
C ALA A 68 -10.71 4.46 -12.56
N TYR A 69 -11.68 4.61 -11.66
CA TYR A 69 -12.72 3.61 -11.44
C TYR A 69 -13.64 3.43 -12.66
N LEU A 70 -14.18 4.53 -13.19
CA LEU A 70 -15.05 4.49 -14.37
C LEU A 70 -14.35 3.90 -15.61
N SER A 71 -13.04 4.09 -15.72
CA SER A 71 -12.21 3.52 -16.80
C SER A 71 -11.95 2.01 -16.67
N ARG A 72 -12.19 1.41 -15.50
CA ARG A 72 -12.08 -0.05 -15.26
C ARG A 72 -13.43 -0.75 -15.22
N GLY A 73 -14.49 -0.01 -14.96
CA GLY A 73 -15.85 -0.54 -14.87
C GLY A 73 -16.45 -0.98 -16.20
N LYS A 74 -17.69 -1.47 -16.15
CA LYS A 74 -18.46 -1.93 -17.32
C LYS A 74 -19.24 -0.81 -18.02
N SER A 75 -18.80 0.44 -17.89
CA SER A 75 -19.48 1.59 -18.48
C SER A 75 -19.34 1.60 -20.00
N PRO A 76 -20.38 1.97 -20.78
CA PRO A 76 -20.26 2.13 -22.23
C PRO A 76 -19.27 3.25 -22.64
N PHE A 77 -18.92 4.15 -21.71
CA PHE A 77 -17.99 5.27 -21.95
C PHE A 77 -16.56 4.99 -21.45
N GLN A 78 -16.22 3.74 -21.15
CA GLN A 78 -14.93 3.34 -20.55
C GLN A 78 -13.70 3.97 -21.24
N SER A 79 -13.64 3.92 -22.57
CA SER A 79 -12.52 4.48 -23.35
C SER A 79 -12.41 6.00 -23.23
N ALA A 80 -13.55 6.71 -23.22
CA ALA A 80 -13.58 8.15 -23.05
C ALA A 80 -13.10 8.55 -21.64
N PHE A 81 -13.55 7.83 -20.61
CA PHE A 81 -13.06 8.02 -19.24
C PHE A 81 -11.58 7.74 -19.09
N LYS A 82 -11.07 6.69 -19.73
CA LYS A 82 -9.63 6.39 -19.75
C LYS A 82 -8.83 7.51 -20.40
N GLN A 83 -9.28 8.02 -21.56
CA GLN A 83 -8.61 9.13 -22.24
C GLN A 83 -8.61 10.38 -21.36
N LEU A 84 -9.76 10.74 -20.81
CA LEU A 84 -9.88 11.92 -19.95
C LEU A 84 -9.04 11.78 -18.67
N LEU A 85 -8.95 10.58 -18.08
CA LEU A 85 -8.05 10.33 -16.96
C LEU A 85 -6.59 10.63 -17.32
N VAL A 86 -6.10 10.14 -18.46
CA VAL A 86 -4.72 10.40 -18.92
C VAL A 86 -4.48 11.89 -19.10
N GLU A 87 -5.44 12.58 -19.70
CA GLU A 87 -5.43 14.03 -19.89
C GLU A 87 -5.38 14.79 -18.56
N LEU A 88 -6.20 14.42 -17.57
CA LEU A 88 -6.20 15.03 -16.24
C LEU A 88 -4.88 14.75 -15.49
N VAL A 89 -4.37 13.53 -15.53
CA VAL A 89 -3.07 13.18 -14.92
C VAL A 89 -1.94 14.05 -15.48
N GLN A 90 -1.92 14.33 -16.79
CA GLN A 90 -0.93 15.23 -17.39
C GLN A 90 -1.02 16.66 -16.82
N GLN A 91 -2.22 17.14 -16.49
CA GLN A 91 -2.44 18.49 -15.95
C GLN A 91 -2.06 18.63 -14.47
N CYS A 92 -1.77 17.54 -13.76
CA CYS A 92 -1.33 17.56 -12.37
C CYS A 92 0.04 16.93 -12.12
N ARG A 93 0.65 16.28 -13.13
CA ARG A 93 1.88 15.49 -12.98
C ARG A 93 2.99 16.21 -12.22
N GLU A 94 3.41 17.41 -12.63
CA GLU A 94 4.52 18.10 -11.95
C GLU A 94 4.21 18.35 -10.47
N ALA A 95 3.05 18.91 -10.14
CA ALA A 95 2.69 19.18 -8.75
C ALA A 95 2.57 17.90 -7.92
N HIS A 96 2.04 16.83 -8.51
CA HIS A 96 1.86 15.51 -7.89
C HIS A 96 3.22 14.84 -7.60
N GLU A 97 4.14 14.89 -8.58
CA GLU A 97 5.48 14.32 -8.46
C GLU A 97 6.38 15.12 -7.50
N VAL A 98 6.27 16.46 -7.48
CA VAL A 98 6.97 17.29 -6.49
C VAL A 98 6.51 16.93 -5.09
N TYR A 99 5.19 16.75 -4.89
CA TYR A 99 4.63 16.37 -3.59
C TYR A 99 5.18 15.03 -3.11
N ALA A 100 5.00 13.99 -3.92
CA ALA A 100 5.39 12.63 -3.56
C ALA A 100 6.90 12.47 -3.43
N THR A 101 7.69 13.04 -4.35
CA THR A 101 9.17 12.94 -4.32
C THR A 101 9.75 13.66 -3.11
N TRP A 102 9.32 14.90 -2.86
CA TRP A 102 9.91 15.69 -1.79
C TRP A 102 9.55 15.14 -0.40
N LEU A 103 8.29 14.77 -0.18
CA LEU A 103 7.85 14.24 1.11
C LEU A 103 8.44 12.85 1.39
N SER A 104 8.44 11.93 0.41
CA SER A 104 9.03 10.60 0.59
C SER A 104 10.50 10.66 0.97
N ILE A 105 11.29 11.52 0.31
CA ILE A 105 12.70 11.71 0.66
C ILE A 105 12.82 12.30 2.05
N THR A 106 12.13 13.40 2.34
CA THR A 106 12.32 14.12 3.61
C THR A 106 11.87 13.33 4.85
N VAL A 107 10.82 12.51 4.74
CA VAL A 107 10.40 11.63 5.83
C VAL A 107 11.50 10.64 6.23
N PHE A 108 12.23 10.08 5.27
CA PHE A 108 13.34 9.15 5.56
C PHE A 108 14.72 9.83 5.68
N SER A 109 14.81 11.11 5.31
CA SER A 109 16.07 11.86 5.29
C SER A 109 16.31 12.71 6.54
N GLN A 110 15.59 12.51 7.64
CA GLN A 110 15.71 13.32 8.86
C GLN A 110 17.14 13.36 9.46
N ASN A 111 18.04 12.46 9.05
CA ASN A 111 19.46 12.42 9.43
C ASN A 111 20.42 12.42 8.23
N ILE A 112 19.90 12.73 7.04
CA ILE A 112 20.57 12.60 5.76
C ILE A 112 20.73 14.00 5.18
N ASP A 113 21.95 14.40 4.82
CA ASP A 113 22.16 15.71 4.23
C ASP A 113 21.57 15.80 2.81
N ASP A 114 21.38 17.02 2.29
CA ASP A 114 20.83 17.25 0.94
C ASP A 114 21.61 16.49 -0.15
N GLN A 115 22.91 16.23 0.08
CA GLN A 115 23.75 15.50 -0.86
C GLN A 115 23.36 14.02 -0.89
N GLN A 116 23.14 13.40 0.26
CA GLN A 116 22.69 12.01 0.34
C GLN A 116 21.24 11.85 -0.17
N ALA A 117 20.36 12.83 0.04
CA ALA A 117 19.04 12.86 -0.59
C ALA A 117 19.15 12.85 -2.13
N ARG A 118 20.04 13.67 -2.70
CA ARG A 118 20.37 13.63 -4.14
C ARG A 118 21.01 12.31 -4.56
N ASN A 119 21.80 11.68 -3.70
CA ASN A 119 22.43 10.39 -3.98
C ASN A 119 21.39 9.28 -4.17
N VAL A 120 20.28 9.29 -3.41
CA VAL A 120 19.17 8.36 -3.62
C VAL A 120 18.53 8.55 -5.01
N LEU A 121 18.47 9.80 -5.48
CA LEU A 121 17.93 10.16 -6.78
C LEU A 121 18.92 10.01 -7.94
N MET A 122 20.19 9.68 -7.68
CA MET A 122 21.22 9.57 -8.71
C MET A 122 20.78 8.60 -9.82
N GLY A 123 20.86 9.08 -11.06
CA GLY A 123 20.43 8.35 -12.25
C GLY A 123 18.99 8.63 -12.69
N ASN A 124 18.23 9.48 -11.97
CA ASN A 124 16.91 9.96 -12.38
C ASN A 124 16.81 11.50 -12.40
N GLN A 125 17.16 12.11 -13.53
CA GLN A 125 17.16 13.58 -13.67
C GLN A 125 15.77 14.22 -13.47
N LEU A 126 14.69 13.51 -13.81
CA LEU A 126 13.33 14.02 -13.63
C LEU A 126 12.98 14.17 -12.14
N TYR A 127 13.28 13.15 -11.34
CA TYR A 127 12.98 13.19 -9.91
C TYR A 127 13.92 14.14 -9.15
N GLU A 128 15.17 14.26 -9.58
CA GLU A 128 16.06 15.31 -9.07
C GLU A 128 15.48 16.71 -9.34
N SER A 129 14.91 16.91 -10.53
CA SER A 129 14.19 18.15 -10.85
C SER A 129 13.01 18.36 -9.89
N TYR A 130 12.11 17.38 -9.74
CA TYR A 130 10.95 17.51 -8.84
C TYR A 130 11.35 17.82 -7.39
N TYR A 131 12.35 17.12 -6.86
CA TYR A 131 12.91 17.40 -5.54
C TYR A 131 13.46 18.83 -5.44
N THR A 132 14.16 19.29 -6.48
CA THR A 132 14.69 20.66 -6.55
C THR A 132 13.56 21.70 -6.55
N LEU A 133 12.49 21.50 -7.32
CA LEU A 133 11.34 22.44 -7.33
C LEU A 133 10.69 22.54 -5.94
N GLY A 134 10.58 21.42 -5.23
CA GLY A 134 10.08 21.39 -3.85
C GLY A 134 10.99 22.16 -2.90
N ASN A 135 12.30 21.90 -2.95
CA ASN A 135 13.30 22.59 -2.14
C ASN A 135 13.36 24.11 -2.40
N GLU A 136 13.25 24.54 -3.65
CA GLU A 136 13.20 25.98 -3.99
C GLU A 136 12.03 26.68 -3.29
N LEU A 137 10.85 26.05 -3.28
CA LEU A 137 9.62 26.63 -2.73
C LEU A 137 9.70 26.83 -1.21
N VAL A 138 10.49 26.02 -0.51
CA VAL A 138 10.61 26.05 0.96
C VAL A 138 12.02 26.42 1.46
N SER A 139 12.84 26.99 0.57
CA SER A 139 14.25 27.28 0.81
C SER A 139 14.52 28.27 1.95
N GLU A 140 13.58 29.18 2.24
CA GLU A 140 13.68 30.20 3.29
C GLU A 140 13.39 29.66 4.70
N PHE A 141 12.88 28.43 4.82
CA PHE A 141 12.54 27.83 6.12
C PHE A 141 13.73 27.03 6.65
N PRO A 142 14.25 27.32 7.85
CA PRO A 142 15.36 26.55 8.40
C PRO A 142 14.93 25.18 8.96
N SER A 143 13.73 25.07 9.50
CA SER A 143 13.19 23.82 10.06
C SER A 143 12.56 22.92 9.00
N LEU A 144 12.92 21.63 9.00
CA LEU A 144 12.31 20.61 8.13
C LEU A 144 10.80 20.46 8.39
N TYR A 145 10.38 20.59 9.65
CA TYR A 145 8.97 20.54 10.01
C TYR A 145 8.18 21.65 9.30
N LEU A 146 8.66 22.91 9.36
CA LEU A 146 8.02 24.02 8.65
C LEU A 146 8.02 23.83 7.14
N ARG A 147 9.13 23.34 6.57
CA ARG A 147 9.22 23.01 5.14
C ARG A 147 8.13 22.02 4.73
N GLN A 148 7.93 20.94 5.51
CA GLN A 148 6.88 19.95 5.26
C GLN A 148 5.49 20.58 5.30
N GLN A 149 5.15 21.33 6.36
CA GLN A 149 3.81 21.93 6.47
C GLN A 149 3.51 22.94 5.36
N VAL A 150 4.48 23.78 5.01
CA VAL A 150 4.34 24.79 3.95
C VAL A 150 4.19 24.12 2.58
N LEU A 151 5.06 23.17 2.25
CA LEU A 151 5.00 22.46 0.96
C LEU A 151 3.66 21.74 0.82
N THR A 152 3.24 21.00 1.86
CA THR A 152 1.99 20.26 1.86
C THR A 152 0.79 21.17 1.67
N ALA A 153 0.72 22.29 2.39
CA ALA A 153 -0.36 23.26 2.22
C ALA A 153 -0.40 23.83 0.79
N CYS A 154 0.75 24.23 0.23
CA CYS A 154 0.83 24.79 -1.12
C CYS A 154 0.42 23.78 -2.20
N LEU A 155 0.92 22.54 -2.13
CA LEU A 155 0.64 21.52 -3.14
C LEU A 155 -0.79 21.00 -3.03
N ARG A 156 -1.32 20.73 -1.83
CA ARG A 156 -2.74 20.38 -1.66
C ARG A 156 -3.67 21.48 -2.16
N PHE A 157 -3.34 22.75 -1.91
CA PHE A 157 -4.11 23.89 -2.44
C PHE A 157 -4.18 23.93 -3.98
N CYS A 158 -3.16 23.44 -4.68
CA CYS A 158 -3.17 23.39 -6.15
C CYS A 158 -4.27 22.46 -6.69
N PHE A 159 -4.71 21.48 -5.89
CA PHE A 159 -5.69 20.45 -6.27
C PHE A 159 -7.13 20.79 -5.86
N GLN A 160 -7.39 22.06 -5.52
CA GLN A 160 -8.62 22.47 -4.84
C GLN A 160 -9.38 23.57 -5.60
N SER A 161 -9.22 23.64 -6.92
CA SER A 161 -10.00 24.55 -7.77
C SER A 161 -11.49 24.22 -7.70
N GLN A 162 -12.28 25.23 -7.30
CA GLN A 162 -13.73 25.11 -7.24
C GLN A 162 -14.34 25.05 -8.64
N THR A 163 -13.88 25.94 -9.54
CA THR A 163 -14.40 26.01 -10.90
C THR A 163 -14.19 24.70 -11.65
N LEU A 164 -12.97 24.16 -11.62
CA LEU A 164 -12.64 22.91 -12.30
C LEU A 164 -13.50 21.75 -11.82
N ALA A 165 -13.62 21.60 -10.50
CA ALA A 165 -14.35 20.50 -9.90
C ALA A 165 -15.86 20.56 -10.18
N GLN A 166 -16.46 21.76 -10.08
CA GLN A 166 -17.88 21.95 -10.37
C GLN A 166 -18.19 21.74 -11.85
N THR A 167 -17.31 22.18 -12.75
CA THR A 167 -17.47 21.95 -14.19
C THR A 167 -17.39 20.46 -14.52
N ILE A 168 -16.40 19.73 -13.96
CA ILE A 168 -16.26 18.28 -14.17
C ILE A 168 -17.47 17.52 -13.62
N LEU A 169 -17.90 17.84 -12.38
CA LEU A 169 -19.05 17.17 -11.75
C LEU A 169 -20.34 17.35 -12.57
N GLY A 170 -20.53 18.51 -13.21
CA GLY A 170 -21.67 18.75 -14.09
C GLY A 170 -21.60 18.06 -15.46
N HIS A 171 -20.43 17.59 -15.87
CA HIS A 171 -20.13 17.14 -17.24
C HIS A 171 -19.20 15.92 -17.28
N LEU A 172 -19.41 14.91 -16.41
CA LEU A 172 -18.44 13.81 -16.26
C LEU A 172 -18.10 13.07 -17.57
N THR A 173 -19.07 12.91 -18.48
CA THR A 173 -18.91 12.19 -19.76
C THR A 173 -18.43 13.05 -20.92
N ASP A 174 -18.71 14.36 -20.90
CA ASP A 174 -18.51 15.29 -22.00
C ASP A 174 -17.60 16.47 -21.65
N PHE A 175 -16.94 16.40 -20.48
CA PHE A 175 -15.95 17.39 -20.08
C PHE A 175 -14.83 17.49 -21.11
N ALA A 176 -14.58 18.72 -21.56
CA ALA A 176 -13.44 19.08 -22.36
C ALA A 176 -12.54 20.02 -21.55
N GLN A 177 -11.22 19.83 -21.60
CA GLN A 177 -10.27 20.71 -20.88
C GLN A 177 -10.46 22.19 -21.26
N SER A 178 -10.86 22.49 -22.50
CA SER A 178 -11.14 23.84 -22.99
C SER A 178 -12.34 24.52 -22.33
N SER A 179 -13.18 23.77 -21.61
CA SER A 179 -14.30 24.32 -20.83
C SER A 179 -13.86 25.06 -19.56
N VAL A 180 -12.59 24.88 -19.15
CA VAL A 180 -12.01 25.51 -17.96
C VAL A 180 -10.72 26.24 -18.35
N ARG A 181 -10.41 27.34 -17.66
CA ARG A 181 -9.15 28.06 -17.87
C ARG A 181 -7.97 27.19 -17.45
N SER A 182 -6.87 27.23 -18.20
CA SER A 182 -5.65 26.49 -17.87
C SER A 182 -5.14 26.80 -16.45
N SER A 183 -5.36 28.03 -15.96
CA SER A 183 -4.98 28.47 -14.61
C SER A 183 -5.67 27.73 -13.46
N GLU A 184 -6.72 26.96 -13.74
CA GLU A 184 -7.42 26.16 -12.73
C GLU A 184 -6.76 24.79 -12.46
N PHE A 185 -5.91 24.32 -13.38
CA PHE A 185 -5.28 23.01 -13.25
C PHE A 185 -4.10 23.02 -12.26
N PRO A 186 -3.82 21.89 -11.57
CA PRO A 186 -2.84 21.87 -10.49
C PRO A 186 -1.43 22.33 -10.90
N ASN A 187 -0.91 21.92 -12.06
CA ASN A 187 0.43 22.36 -12.51
C ASN A 187 0.50 23.89 -12.69
N GLN A 188 -0.54 24.50 -13.27
CA GLN A 188 -0.57 25.95 -13.50
C GLN A 188 -0.72 26.74 -12.20
N ARG A 189 -1.50 26.22 -11.24
CA ARG A 189 -1.60 26.80 -9.89
C ARG A 189 -0.27 26.69 -9.14
N PHE A 190 0.42 25.56 -9.27
CA PHE A 190 1.75 25.35 -8.69
C PHE A 190 2.79 26.31 -9.28
N HIS A 191 2.86 26.44 -10.60
CA HIS A 191 3.72 27.43 -11.25
C HIS A 191 3.44 28.86 -10.77
N HIS A 192 2.17 29.23 -10.62
CA HIS A 192 1.78 30.54 -10.10
C HIS A 192 2.28 30.76 -8.67
N ILE A 193 2.12 29.78 -7.78
CA ILE A 193 2.66 29.86 -6.42
C ILE A 193 4.18 30.06 -6.47
N ARG A 194 4.92 29.27 -7.27
CA ARG A 194 6.38 29.39 -7.37
C ARG A 194 6.84 30.74 -7.91
N GLN A 195 6.17 31.27 -8.94
CA GLN A 195 6.61 32.48 -9.64
C GLN A 195 6.17 33.79 -8.96
N HIS A 196 5.01 33.80 -8.31
CA HIS A 196 4.39 35.04 -7.82
C HIS A 196 4.20 35.10 -6.31
N VAL A 197 4.16 33.95 -5.64
CA VAL A 197 4.22 33.92 -4.17
C VAL A 197 5.67 33.70 -3.77
N GLY A 198 6.25 32.56 -4.15
CA GLY A 198 7.64 32.23 -3.88
C GLY A 198 7.95 32.03 -2.39
N PRO A 199 9.17 31.61 -2.05
CA PRO A 199 9.53 31.21 -0.69
C PRO A 199 9.52 32.40 0.29
N SER A 200 9.94 33.60 -0.13
CA SER A 200 10.01 34.76 0.77
C SER A 200 8.63 35.29 1.20
N VAL A 201 7.62 35.24 0.32
CA VAL A 201 6.25 35.63 0.69
C VAL A 201 5.62 34.58 1.62
N LEU A 202 5.83 33.29 1.34
CA LEU A 202 5.40 32.20 2.23
C LEU A 202 6.03 32.35 3.62
N TYR A 203 7.32 32.64 3.70
CA TYR A 203 8.01 32.91 4.95
C TYR A 203 7.36 34.08 5.70
N ALA A 204 7.08 35.19 5.00
CA ALA A 204 6.41 36.35 5.60
C ALA A 204 5.02 36.01 6.17
N TRP A 205 4.23 35.18 5.47
CA TRP A 205 2.91 34.73 5.96
C TRP A 205 2.99 33.84 7.19
N VAL A 206 3.98 32.95 7.26
CA VAL A 206 4.22 32.11 8.45
C VAL A 206 4.70 32.96 9.63
N ASN A 207 5.59 33.93 9.39
CA ASN A 207 6.04 34.86 10.42
C ASN A 207 4.87 35.72 10.94
N GLU A 208 4.00 36.19 10.05
CA GLU A 208 2.78 36.90 10.44
C GLU A 208 1.86 36.05 11.32
N TYR A 209 1.63 34.77 10.95
CA TYR A 209 0.85 33.83 11.75
C TYR A 209 1.38 33.69 13.18
N ILE A 210 2.69 33.54 13.31
CA ILE A 210 3.40 33.40 14.59
C ILE A 210 3.29 34.68 15.42
N GLU A 211 3.59 35.85 14.84
CA GLU A 211 3.55 37.12 15.56
C GLU A 211 2.13 37.48 16.03
N GLN A 212 1.09 37.16 15.25
CA GLN A 212 -0.31 37.37 15.65
C GLN A 212 -0.75 36.50 16.84
N ARG A 213 -0.04 35.40 17.12
CA ARG A 213 -0.42 34.39 18.13
C ARG A 213 0.64 34.20 19.21
N LYS A 214 1.56 35.16 19.32
CA LYS A 214 2.67 35.14 20.27
C LYS A 214 2.19 34.99 21.71
N GLY A 215 2.93 34.20 22.48
CA GLY A 215 2.62 33.92 23.90
C GLY A 215 1.78 32.68 24.14
N LEU A 216 1.38 31.96 23.08
CA LEU A 216 0.86 30.60 23.19
C LEU A 216 2.03 29.60 23.16
N PRO A 217 2.14 28.66 24.12
CA PRO A 217 3.28 27.73 24.18
C PRO A 217 3.52 26.93 22.88
N ALA A 218 2.45 26.54 22.17
CA ALA A 218 2.56 25.84 20.90
C ALA A 218 3.11 26.72 19.77
N ILE A 219 2.88 28.04 19.82
CA ILE A 219 3.38 29.01 18.85
C ILE A 219 4.85 29.32 19.11
N ASP A 220 5.29 29.30 20.36
CA ASP A 220 6.72 29.46 20.71
C ASP A 220 7.57 28.33 20.09
N LEU A 221 7.00 27.13 19.92
CA LEU A 221 7.64 26.04 19.18
C LEU A 221 7.82 26.37 17.69
N LEU A 222 6.80 26.93 17.04
CA LEU A 222 6.92 27.39 15.63
C LEU A 222 7.89 28.56 15.49
N ALA A 223 7.93 29.46 16.47
CA ALA A 223 8.88 30.57 16.49
C ALA A 223 10.33 30.06 16.58
N ALA A 224 10.58 29.07 17.44
CA ALA A 224 11.88 28.41 17.54
C ALA A 224 12.25 27.68 16.23
N ALA A 225 11.29 26.99 15.61
CA ALA A 225 11.42 26.35 14.31
C ALA A 225 11.80 27.34 13.21
N LEU A 226 11.12 28.50 13.16
CA LEU A 226 11.38 29.55 12.17
C LEU A 226 12.75 30.22 12.41
N ALA A 227 13.21 30.29 13.66
CA ALA A 227 14.53 30.80 14.03
C ALA A 227 15.67 29.78 13.84
N GLY A 228 15.37 28.53 13.47
CA GLY A 228 16.37 27.45 13.34
C GLY A 228 16.98 27.01 14.67
N GLN A 229 16.28 27.24 15.78
CA GLN A 229 16.72 26.93 17.16
C GLN A 229 16.11 25.63 17.69
N GLU A 230 15.55 24.81 16.80
CA GLU A 230 14.68 23.70 17.13
C GLU A 230 15.44 22.37 17.22
N ASP A 231 15.07 21.54 18.19
CA ASP A 231 15.26 20.09 18.07
C ASP A 231 14.10 19.52 17.24
N THR A 232 14.33 19.37 15.94
CA THR A 232 13.34 18.85 14.98
C THR A 232 12.78 17.50 15.41
N GLN A 233 13.55 16.67 16.12
CA GLN A 233 13.06 15.39 16.64
C GLN A 233 12.04 15.59 17.77
N ALA A 234 12.21 16.60 18.62
CA ALA A 234 11.29 16.87 19.73
C ALA A 234 9.93 17.41 19.27
N LEU A 235 9.87 18.14 18.16
CA LEU A 235 8.62 18.70 17.61
C LEU A 235 7.88 17.65 16.76
N LEU A 236 8.62 16.85 15.99
CA LEU A 236 8.07 15.67 15.29
C LEU A 236 7.56 14.62 16.29
N ALA A 237 8.31 14.32 17.36
CA ALA A 237 7.90 13.35 18.37
C ALA A 237 6.80 13.85 19.32
N ARG A 238 6.53 15.17 19.35
CA ARG A 238 5.44 15.76 20.14
C ARG A 238 4.13 15.88 19.37
N GLU A 239 4.08 15.39 18.13
CA GLU A 239 2.92 15.33 17.21
C GLU A 239 1.75 16.21 17.66
N ASN A 240 1.94 17.53 17.63
CA ASN A 240 0.84 18.44 17.88
C ASN A 240 0.10 18.59 16.54
N ASN A 241 -0.62 17.54 16.14
CA ASN A 241 -1.37 17.49 14.89
C ASN A 241 -2.27 18.74 14.74
N ASP A 242 -2.79 19.24 15.84
CA ASP A 242 -3.55 20.49 15.92
C ASP A 242 -2.73 21.72 15.47
N LEU A 243 -1.45 21.80 15.82
CA LEU A 243 -0.57 22.91 15.44
C LEU A 243 -0.23 22.87 13.95
N ALA A 244 0.08 21.68 13.44
CA ALA A 244 0.32 21.45 12.01
C ALA A 244 -0.92 21.84 11.20
N GLU A 245 -2.09 21.36 11.61
CA GLU A 245 -3.36 21.67 10.97
C GLU A 245 -3.67 23.17 11.00
N GLN A 246 -3.49 23.85 12.14
CA GLN A 246 -3.74 25.28 12.25
C GLN A 246 -2.84 26.10 11.32
N LEU A 247 -1.54 25.76 11.25
CA LEU A 247 -0.59 26.43 10.36
C LEU A 247 -0.95 26.17 8.89
N MET A 248 -1.18 24.92 8.50
CA MET A 248 -1.59 24.58 7.13
C MET A 248 -2.88 25.29 6.75
N THR A 249 -3.88 25.33 7.64
CA THR A 249 -5.15 26.02 7.42
C THR A 249 -4.95 27.53 7.20
N TRP A 250 -4.06 28.17 7.96
CA TRP A 250 -3.72 29.57 7.75
C TRP A 250 -3.09 29.84 6.38
N ILE A 251 -2.08 29.05 6.00
CA ILE A 251 -1.42 29.16 4.69
C ILE A 251 -2.47 28.98 3.58
N TYR A 252 -3.33 27.98 3.74
CA TYR A 252 -4.38 27.64 2.82
C TYR A 252 -5.39 28.79 2.63
N GLN A 253 -5.87 29.41 3.72
CA GLN A 253 -6.76 30.57 3.67
C GLN A 253 -6.10 31.78 2.99
N THR A 254 -4.80 31.98 3.22
CA THR A 254 -4.04 33.07 2.59
C THR A 254 -3.89 32.85 1.08
N LEU A 255 -3.59 31.62 0.66
CA LEU A 255 -3.59 31.22 -0.75
C LEU A 255 -4.98 31.35 -1.38
N GLN A 256 -6.04 30.97 -0.66
CA GLN A 256 -7.41 31.12 -1.12
C GLN A 256 -7.75 32.59 -1.40
N ALA A 257 -7.42 33.50 -0.48
CA ALA A 257 -7.60 34.94 -0.69
C ALA A 257 -6.83 35.46 -1.93
N HIS A 258 -5.57 35.03 -2.10
CA HIS A 258 -4.73 35.38 -3.25
C HIS A 258 -5.32 34.93 -4.58
N PHE A 259 -5.78 33.67 -4.68
CA PHE A 259 -6.36 33.13 -5.91
C PHE A 259 -7.78 33.63 -6.18
N ASN A 260 -8.59 33.87 -5.14
CA ASN A 260 -9.91 34.48 -5.27
C ASN A 260 -9.82 35.90 -5.87
N ALA A 261 -8.85 36.71 -5.42
CA ALA A 261 -8.60 38.04 -5.98
C ALA A 261 -8.25 38.01 -7.48
N ARG A 262 -7.81 36.85 -8.00
CA ARG A 262 -7.47 36.62 -9.40
C ARG A 262 -8.55 35.86 -10.19
N GLY A 263 -9.71 35.62 -9.57
CA GLY A 263 -10.84 34.94 -10.20
C GLY A 263 -10.63 33.44 -10.42
N SER A 264 -9.80 32.79 -9.59
CA SER A 264 -9.59 31.33 -9.57
C SER A 264 -10.03 30.80 -8.20
N ALA A 265 -11.34 30.63 -8.02
CA ALA A 265 -11.90 30.26 -6.72
C ALA A 265 -11.41 28.88 -6.27
N SER A 266 -11.22 28.73 -4.96
CA SER A 266 -10.70 27.49 -4.36
C SER A 266 -11.57 27.05 -3.20
N PHE A 267 -11.80 25.75 -3.09
CA PHE A 267 -12.40 25.16 -1.91
C PHE A 267 -11.48 25.26 -0.70
N ASP A 268 -12.02 25.14 0.52
CA ASP A 268 -11.22 24.99 1.75
C ASP A 268 -10.45 23.65 1.80
N SER A 269 -9.58 23.48 2.80
CA SER A 269 -8.68 22.33 2.93
C SER A 269 -9.40 20.98 3.16
N ARG A 270 -10.64 20.99 3.65
CA ARG A 270 -11.43 19.81 4.01
C ARG A 270 -12.63 19.57 3.07
N ALA A 271 -12.89 20.46 2.12
CA ALA A 271 -14.01 20.37 1.18
C ALA A 271 -14.02 19.10 0.31
N HIS A 272 -12.88 18.43 0.17
CA HIS A 272 -12.80 17.13 -0.52
C HIS A 272 -13.74 16.09 0.10
N LEU A 273 -13.98 16.14 1.41
CA LEU A 273 -14.91 15.23 2.10
C LEU A 273 -16.35 15.40 1.60
N SER A 274 -16.86 16.63 1.60
CA SER A 274 -18.24 16.92 1.16
C SER A 274 -18.39 16.83 -0.35
N PHE A 275 -17.36 17.19 -1.11
CA PHE A 275 -17.32 17.02 -2.56
C PHE A 275 -17.34 15.53 -2.94
N PHE A 276 -16.55 14.69 -2.26
CA PHE A 276 -16.51 13.27 -2.51
C PHE A 276 -17.88 12.62 -2.27
N SER A 277 -18.58 12.99 -1.19
CA SER A 277 -19.95 12.50 -0.95
C SER A 277 -20.90 12.84 -2.12
N GLN A 278 -20.85 14.07 -2.63
CA GLN A 278 -21.66 14.49 -3.79
C GLN A 278 -21.28 13.72 -5.06
N LEU A 279 -19.97 13.54 -5.29
CA LEU A 279 -19.46 12.80 -6.43
C LEU A 279 -19.89 11.34 -6.38
N LEU A 280 -19.78 10.69 -5.22
CA LEU A 280 -20.19 9.29 -5.03
C LEU A 280 -21.70 9.12 -5.26
N GLU A 281 -22.54 10.00 -4.71
CA GLU A 281 -23.99 10.00 -4.96
C GLU A 281 -24.30 10.13 -6.46
N HIS A 282 -23.62 11.06 -7.13
CA HIS A 282 -23.75 11.23 -8.58
C HIS A 282 -23.32 9.97 -9.34
N LEU A 283 -22.20 9.35 -8.95
CA LEU A 283 -21.70 8.13 -9.59
C LEU A 283 -22.65 6.95 -9.40
N GLN A 284 -23.16 6.75 -8.19
CA GLN A 284 -24.14 5.71 -7.86
C GLN A 284 -25.45 5.87 -8.64
N THR A 285 -25.87 7.11 -8.88
CA THR A 285 -27.11 7.41 -9.60
C THR A 285 -26.98 7.17 -11.11
N ASN A 286 -25.82 7.48 -11.69
CA ASN A 286 -25.67 7.58 -13.15
C ASN A 286 -24.84 6.46 -13.77
N TYR A 287 -24.09 5.67 -12.98
CA TYR A 287 -23.20 4.64 -13.50
C TYR A 287 -23.33 3.33 -12.71
N PRO A 288 -23.19 2.17 -13.37
CA PRO A 288 -23.17 0.90 -12.68
C PRO A 288 -21.88 0.79 -11.86
N LEU A 289 -21.99 0.92 -10.54
CA LEU A 289 -20.90 0.66 -9.62
C LEU A 289 -20.88 -0.84 -9.27
N PRO A 290 -19.72 -1.53 -9.23
CA PRO A 290 -19.58 -2.81 -8.54
C PRO A 290 -20.10 -2.77 -7.10
N GLU A 291 -20.42 -3.96 -6.58
CA GLU A 291 -21.09 -4.17 -5.29
C GLU A 291 -20.31 -3.65 -4.07
N SER A 292 -19.01 -3.36 -4.21
CA SER A 292 -18.18 -2.79 -3.15
C SER A 292 -17.62 -1.41 -3.53
N PRO A 293 -18.44 -0.33 -3.44
CA PRO A 293 -17.98 1.04 -3.66
C PRO A 293 -16.98 1.52 -2.59
N ASN A 294 -16.72 0.73 -1.55
CA ASN A 294 -15.75 1.03 -0.50
C ASN A 294 -14.32 1.26 -1.03
N GLN A 295 -13.98 0.75 -2.22
CA GLN A 295 -12.69 1.03 -2.88
C GLN A 295 -12.56 2.47 -3.38
N LEU A 296 -13.68 3.19 -3.52
CA LEU A 296 -13.69 4.59 -3.91
C LEU A 296 -13.62 5.53 -2.71
N ILE A 297 -13.95 5.06 -1.50
CA ILE A 297 -14.16 5.92 -0.34
C ILE A 297 -12.79 6.34 0.22
N PRO A 298 -12.38 7.62 0.10
CA PRO A 298 -11.26 8.14 0.88
C PRO A 298 -11.62 7.93 2.35
N ASN A 299 -10.66 7.54 3.20
CA ASN A 299 -10.93 7.37 4.63
C ASN A 299 -11.67 8.57 5.20
N GLN A 300 -12.96 8.37 5.53
CA GLN A 300 -13.88 9.44 5.91
C GLN A 300 -13.78 9.80 7.39
N THR A 301 -12.81 9.26 8.12
CA THR A 301 -12.56 9.58 9.53
C THR A 301 -11.36 10.53 9.64
N PRO A 302 -11.53 11.83 9.35
CA PRO A 302 -10.45 12.82 9.45
C PRO A 302 -9.87 12.93 10.86
N ASP A 303 -10.60 12.47 11.87
CA ASP A 303 -10.19 12.53 13.27
C ASP A 303 -9.21 11.41 13.68
N ASP A 304 -8.93 10.44 12.79
CA ASP A 304 -7.98 9.34 13.06
C ASP A 304 -6.94 9.20 11.94
N TYR A 305 -5.98 10.15 11.91
CA TYR A 305 -4.91 10.19 10.92
C TYR A 305 -4.06 8.91 10.90
N GLU A 306 -3.66 8.42 12.09
CA GLU A 306 -2.83 7.21 12.22
C GLU A 306 -3.52 6.00 11.58
N ARG A 307 -4.79 5.79 11.91
CA ARG A 307 -5.61 4.73 11.31
C ARG A 307 -5.76 4.92 9.80
N SER A 308 -5.97 6.16 9.35
CA SER A 308 -6.09 6.47 7.93
C SER A 308 -4.81 6.12 7.15
N MET A 309 -3.62 6.34 7.73
CA MET A 309 -2.36 5.93 7.10
C MET A 309 -2.30 4.41 6.95
N VAL A 310 -2.63 3.65 8.01
CA VAL A 310 -2.65 2.18 7.98
C VAL A 310 -3.56 1.68 6.85
N VAL A 311 -4.82 2.14 6.82
CA VAL A 311 -5.78 1.74 5.78
C VAL A 311 -5.32 2.16 4.38
N THR A 312 -4.63 3.30 4.25
CA THR A 312 -4.09 3.71 2.93
C THR A 312 -3.06 2.70 2.45
N PHE A 313 -2.09 2.32 3.30
CA PHE A 313 -1.08 1.30 2.99
C PHE A 313 -1.64 -0.09 2.71
N GLU A 314 -2.86 -0.41 3.14
CA GLU A 314 -3.50 -1.68 2.77
C GLU A 314 -3.80 -1.79 1.26
N ASN A 315 -3.79 -0.68 0.52
CA ASN A 315 -3.89 -0.67 -0.94
C ASN A 315 -2.55 -0.92 -1.66
N GLU A 316 -1.46 -1.12 -0.91
CA GLU A 316 -0.17 -1.52 -1.46
C GLU A 316 -0.20 -2.99 -1.89
N THR A 317 0.22 -3.25 -3.14
CA THR A 317 0.51 -4.59 -3.63
C THR A 317 2.03 -4.79 -3.71
N ILE A 318 2.55 -5.74 -2.93
CA ILE A 318 3.97 -6.12 -2.96
C ILE A 318 4.18 -7.12 -4.08
N LEU A 319 4.99 -6.78 -5.08
CA LEU A 319 5.37 -7.66 -6.18
C LEU A 319 6.65 -8.44 -5.82
N LEU A 320 6.53 -9.76 -5.80
CA LEU A 320 7.65 -10.70 -5.74
C LEU A 320 8.12 -11.10 -7.14
N ALA A 321 7.23 -11.08 -8.13
CA ALA A 321 7.56 -11.37 -9.51
C ALA A 321 6.79 -10.45 -10.47
N GLN A 322 7.49 -9.95 -11.49
CA GLN A 322 6.91 -9.08 -12.52
C GLN A 322 5.82 -9.79 -13.34
N LYS A 323 5.99 -11.10 -13.57
CA LYS A 323 5.03 -11.94 -14.29
C LYS A 323 4.47 -13.01 -13.35
N PRO A 324 3.23 -13.48 -13.59
CA PRO A 324 2.72 -14.67 -12.91
C PRO A 324 3.68 -15.85 -13.03
N LEU A 325 3.82 -16.60 -11.94
CA LEU A 325 4.73 -17.76 -11.90
C LEU A 325 4.13 -18.92 -12.71
N SER A 326 4.97 -19.68 -13.39
CA SER A 326 4.50 -20.86 -14.11
C SER A 326 3.92 -21.88 -13.14
N CYS A 327 2.75 -22.42 -13.46
CA CYS A 327 2.03 -23.34 -12.59
C CYS A 327 1.51 -24.57 -13.33
N ILE A 328 1.48 -25.68 -12.61
CA ILE A 328 0.98 -26.97 -13.08
C ILE A 328 0.09 -27.57 -11.98
N ILE A 329 -1.03 -28.17 -12.36
CA ILE A 329 -1.85 -28.98 -11.44
C ILE A 329 -1.58 -30.46 -11.70
N ARG A 330 -1.40 -31.25 -10.65
CA ARG A 330 -1.22 -32.71 -10.72
C ARG A 330 -2.11 -33.38 -9.69
N HIS A 331 -3.00 -34.23 -10.14
CA HIS A 331 -3.87 -34.95 -9.22
C HIS A 331 -3.07 -36.04 -8.47
N PRO A 332 -3.47 -36.39 -7.23
CA PRO A 332 -2.75 -37.38 -6.43
C PRO A 332 -2.50 -38.73 -7.12
N HIS A 333 -3.40 -39.15 -8.00
CA HIS A 333 -3.29 -40.42 -8.75
C HIS A 333 -2.31 -40.36 -9.93
N GLU A 334 -1.84 -39.17 -10.31
CA GLU A 334 -0.90 -38.93 -11.40
C GLU A 334 0.57 -38.87 -10.92
N LEU A 335 0.78 -38.93 -9.61
CA LEU A 335 2.11 -38.80 -9.01
C LEU A 335 2.98 -40.04 -9.29
N THR A 336 4.07 -39.81 -10.02
CA THR A 336 5.12 -40.82 -10.20
C THR A 336 5.97 -40.97 -8.94
N ALA A 337 6.77 -42.04 -8.86
CA ALA A 337 7.71 -42.23 -7.74
C ALA A 337 8.71 -41.07 -7.61
N ASP A 338 9.28 -40.61 -8.73
CA ASP A 338 10.22 -39.47 -8.78
C ASP A 338 9.55 -38.15 -8.32
N LEU A 339 8.33 -37.87 -8.78
CA LEU A 339 7.60 -36.68 -8.33
C LEU A 339 7.25 -36.75 -6.84
N THR A 340 6.90 -37.94 -6.34
CA THR A 340 6.62 -38.14 -4.92
C THR A 340 7.89 -37.92 -4.09
N GLU A 341 9.04 -38.42 -4.53
CA GLU A 341 10.31 -38.22 -3.83
C GLU A 341 10.69 -36.73 -3.77
N ARG A 342 10.58 -36.01 -4.89
CA ARG A 342 10.84 -34.56 -4.94
C ARG A 342 9.88 -33.78 -4.05
N LEU A 343 8.60 -34.16 -4.04
CA LEU A 343 7.61 -33.54 -3.18
C LEU A 343 8.00 -33.66 -1.70
N LEU A 344 8.46 -34.84 -1.27
CA LEU A 344 8.82 -35.10 0.12
C LEU A 344 10.14 -34.44 0.54
N GLN A 345 11.01 -34.08 -0.41
CA GLN A 345 12.25 -33.33 -0.13
C GLN A 345 11.96 -31.87 0.24
N GLY A 346 10.80 -31.31 -0.13
CA GLY A 346 10.46 -29.92 0.13
C GLY A 346 11.39 -28.92 -0.57
N ILE A 347 11.40 -27.68 -0.09
CA ILE A 347 12.30 -26.63 -0.59
C ILE A 347 13.39 -26.34 0.42
N GLY A 348 14.65 -26.55 0.02
CA GLY A 348 15.82 -26.27 0.86
C GLY A 348 16.39 -27.54 1.48
N ASP A 349 16.97 -27.41 2.66
CA ASP A 349 17.81 -28.46 3.28
C ASP A 349 17.03 -29.42 4.18
N GLU A 350 15.77 -29.10 4.52
CA GLU A 350 14.93 -29.89 5.42
C GLU A 350 13.74 -30.50 4.67
N PRO A 351 13.56 -31.83 4.66
CA PRO A 351 12.38 -32.48 4.10
C PRO A 351 11.09 -32.02 4.80
N HIS A 352 10.10 -31.59 4.02
CA HIS A 352 8.78 -31.21 4.52
C HIS A 352 7.74 -31.23 3.39
N LEU A 353 6.47 -31.27 3.77
CA LEU A 353 5.34 -30.98 2.89
C LEU A 353 4.74 -29.63 3.26
N PHE A 354 4.44 -28.82 2.26
CA PHE A 354 3.75 -27.54 2.45
C PHE A 354 2.33 -27.63 1.90
N ILE A 355 1.35 -27.36 2.76
CA ILE A 355 -0.07 -27.41 2.46
C ILE A 355 -0.62 -26.00 2.49
N THR A 356 -1.26 -25.61 1.40
CA THR A 356 -1.82 -24.27 1.24
C THR A 356 -3.34 -24.32 1.17
N GLY A 357 -3.99 -23.35 1.80
CA GLY A 357 -5.41 -23.04 1.61
C GLY A 357 -5.53 -21.63 1.03
N ARG A 358 -6.06 -21.49 -0.20
CA ARG A 358 -6.22 -20.19 -0.89
C ARG A 358 -7.57 -20.13 -1.59
N LEU A 359 -8.08 -18.93 -1.86
CA LEU A 359 -9.22 -18.82 -2.78
C LEU A 359 -8.78 -19.12 -4.21
N SER A 360 -9.54 -19.95 -4.92
CA SER A 360 -9.21 -20.43 -6.28
C SER A 360 -8.94 -19.29 -7.25
N PHE A 361 -9.71 -18.21 -7.19
CA PHE A 361 -9.54 -17.08 -8.11
C PHE A 361 -8.26 -16.29 -7.85
N LEU A 362 -7.79 -16.23 -6.59
CA LEU A 362 -6.53 -15.54 -6.26
C LEU A 362 -5.36 -16.29 -6.89
N LEU A 363 -5.37 -17.62 -6.87
CA LEU A 363 -4.36 -18.43 -7.54
C LEU A 363 -4.29 -18.10 -9.04
N ARG A 364 -5.42 -17.81 -9.70
CA ARG A 364 -5.42 -17.41 -11.12
C ARG A 364 -4.72 -16.08 -11.39
N ASP A 365 -4.65 -15.19 -10.41
CA ASP A 365 -3.95 -13.91 -10.54
C ASP A 365 -2.44 -14.03 -10.24
N GLN A 366 -2.07 -15.05 -9.44
CA GLN A 366 -0.70 -15.36 -9.03
C GLN A 366 0.06 -16.16 -10.10
N TYR A 367 -0.64 -17.01 -10.85
CA TYR A 367 -0.02 -18.05 -11.66
C TYR A 367 -0.40 -18.02 -13.14
N GLN A 368 0.56 -18.37 -13.99
CA GLN A 368 0.35 -18.71 -15.40
C GLN A 368 0.33 -20.24 -15.54
N PHE A 369 -0.84 -20.81 -15.80
CA PHE A 369 -1.00 -22.26 -15.95
C PHE A 369 -0.41 -22.75 -17.28
N ALA A 370 0.41 -23.80 -17.20
CA ALA A 370 1.01 -24.41 -18.38
C ALA A 370 -0.04 -25.13 -19.27
N ASP A 371 -1.07 -25.70 -18.65
CA ASP A 371 -2.21 -26.33 -19.32
C ASP A 371 -3.48 -25.46 -19.16
N PRO A 372 -4.11 -25.00 -20.25
CA PRO A 372 -5.39 -24.29 -20.18
C PRO A 372 -6.52 -25.10 -19.51
N LEU A 373 -6.45 -26.43 -19.50
CA LEU A 373 -7.40 -27.29 -18.80
C LEU A 373 -7.27 -27.17 -17.29
N ASP A 374 -6.05 -27.03 -16.76
CA ASP A 374 -5.81 -26.80 -15.33
C ASP A 374 -6.46 -25.49 -14.88
N GLU A 375 -6.26 -24.43 -15.65
CA GLU A 375 -6.88 -23.13 -15.37
C GLU A 375 -8.41 -23.26 -15.42
N ALA A 376 -8.96 -23.86 -16.49
CA ALA A 376 -10.39 -24.06 -16.68
C ALA A 376 -11.03 -24.88 -15.55
N TRP A 377 -10.35 -25.93 -15.08
CA TRP A 377 -10.76 -26.73 -13.94
C TRP A 377 -10.78 -25.90 -12.65
N LEU A 378 -9.72 -25.13 -12.38
CA LEU A 378 -9.65 -24.25 -11.22
C LEU A 378 -10.74 -23.17 -11.25
N ARG A 379 -11.16 -22.70 -12.44
CA ARG A 379 -12.29 -21.75 -12.58
C ARG A 379 -13.64 -22.33 -12.14
N GLN A 380 -13.79 -23.66 -12.11
CA GLN A 380 -15.02 -24.31 -11.69
C GLN A 380 -15.14 -24.39 -10.16
N ILE A 381 -14.02 -24.20 -9.44
CA ILE A 381 -14.00 -24.18 -7.98
C ILE A 381 -14.40 -22.77 -7.52
N ASN A 382 -15.62 -22.62 -7.02
CA ASN A 382 -16.12 -21.38 -6.44
C ASN A 382 -15.89 -21.38 -4.92
N GLY A 383 -14.64 -21.15 -4.50
CA GLY A 383 -14.30 -21.12 -3.08
C GLY A 383 -12.82 -21.40 -2.77
N PRO A 384 -12.53 -21.80 -1.53
CA PRO A 384 -11.20 -22.23 -1.13
C PRO A 384 -10.73 -23.47 -1.88
N PHE A 385 -9.42 -23.52 -2.09
CA PHE A 385 -8.66 -24.56 -2.74
C PHE A 385 -7.59 -25.03 -1.75
N THR A 386 -7.57 -26.34 -1.47
CA THR A 386 -6.54 -26.96 -0.64
C THR A 386 -5.63 -27.83 -1.49
N ALA A 387 -4.33 -27.62 -1.36
CA ALA A 387 -3.35 -28.43 -2.07
C ALA A 387 -2.05 -28.58 -1.29
N ILE A 388 -1.34 -29.67 -1.58
CA ILE A 388 0.11 -29.70 -1.33
C ILE A 388 0.77 -28.87 -2.43
N GLN A 389 1.65 -27.97 -2.04
CA GLN A 389 2.37 -27.05 -2.91
C GLN A 389 3.87 -27.35 -2.83
N TYR A 390 4.51 -27.43 -3.99
CA TYR A 390 5.97 -27.45 -4.10
C TYR A 390 6.41 -26.72 -5.37
N SER A 391 7.69 -26.37 -5.47
CA SER A 391 8.24 -25.80 -6.69
C SER A 391 9.62 -26.33 -7.03
N TYR A 392 9.99 -26.17 -8.28
CA TYR A 392 11.32 -26.46 -8.79
C TYR A 392 11.77 -25.39 -9.79
N LEU A 393 13.08 -25.28 -10.00
CA LEU A 393 13.66 -24.36 -10.96
C LEU A 393 13.84 -25.03 -12.33
N THR A 394 13.49 -24.30 -13.39
CA THR A 394 13.76 -24.65 -14.79
C THR A 394 14.61 -23.55 -15.43
N GLU A 395 15.06 -23.77 -16.67
CA GLU A 395 15.73 -22.72 -17.45
C GLU A 395 14.87 -21.47 -17.66
N GLN A 396 13.53 -21.62 -17.64
CA GLN A 396 12.57 -20.54 -17.84
C GLN A 396 12.16 -19.84 -16.54
N GLY A 397 12.61 -20.33 -15.39
CA GLY A 397 12.25 -19.83 -14.07
C GLY A 397 11.61 -20.90 -13.19
N ARG A 398 11.02 -20.44 -12.08
CA ARG A 398 10.37 -21.32 -11.10
C ARG A 398 9.02 -21.81 -11.64
N VAL A 399 8.78 -23.12 -11.46
CA VAL A 399 7.49 -23.76 -11.71
C VAL A 399 6.91 -24.21 -10.37
N VAL A 400 5.70 -23.76 -10.07
CA VAL A 400 4.92 -24.17 -8.91
C VAL A 400 3.99 -25.31 -9.31
N VAL A 401 3.87 -26.32 -8.47
CA VAL A 401 3.00 -27.46 -8.69
C VAL A 401 2.03 -27.58 -7.53
N PHE A 402 0.75 -27.66 -7.86
CA PHE A 402 -0.31 -27.95 -6.90
C PHE A 402 -0.82 -29.38 -7.04
N ILE A 403 -0.96 -30.04 -5.90
CA ILE A 403 -1.59 -31.35 -5.78
C ILE A 403 -2.87 -31.18 -4.97
N PRO A 404 -4.03 -31.05 -5.63
CA PRO A 404 -5.28 -30.69 -4.97
C PRO A 404 -5.91 -31.88 -4.23
N PHE A 405 -6.63 -31.55 -3.16
CA PHE A 405 -7.41 -32.51 -2.39
C PHE A 405 -8.81 -31.96 -2.11
N ASP A 406 -9.84 -32.76 -2.45
CA ASP A 406 -11.24 -32.37 -2.30
C ASP A 406 -11.78 -32.60 -0.87
N SER A 407 -11.04 -33.32 -0.02
CA SER A 407 -11.43 -33.55 1.38
C SER A 407 -10.24 -33.82 2.28
N VAL A 408 -10.42 -33.54 3.58
CA VAL A 408 -9.43 -33.85 4.63
C VAL A 408 -9.12 -35.35 4.70
N THR A 409 -10.13 -36.19 4.45
CA THR A 409 -9.95 -37.66 4.46
C THR A 409 -8.97 -38.11 3.38
N ALA A 410 -9.12 -37.59 2.15
CA ALA A 410 -8.24 -37.94 1.04
C ALA A 410 -6.79 -37.48 1.29
N LEU A 411 -6.62 -36.26 1.81
CA LEU A 411 -5.31 -35.74 2.19
C LEU A 411 -4.67 -36.59 3.30
N THR A 412 -5.41 -36.90 4.36
CA THR A 412 -4.90 -37.71 5.49
C THR A 412 -4.46 -39.10 5.02
N GLN A 413 -5.26 -39.75 4.16
CA GLN A 413 -4.89 -41.04 3.57
C GLN A 413 -3.60 -40.94 2.74
N PHE A 414 -3.45 -39.86 1.97
CA PHE A 414 -2.22 -39.60 1.22
C PHE A 414 -1.01 -39.44 2.16
N LEU A 415 -1.13 -38.64 3.21
CA LEU A 415 -0.06 -38.40 4.18
C LEU A 415 0.36 -39.68 4.90
N MET A 416 -0.61 -40.48 5.37
CA MET A 416 -0.33 -41.76 6.03
C MET A 416 0.36 -42.77 5.11
N GLY A 417 0.02 -42.79 3.82
CA GLY A 417 0.53 -43.77 2.85
C GLY A 417 1.87 -43.39 2.22
N LYS A 418 2.11 -42.09 1.98
CA LYS A 418 3.24 -41.61 1.15
C LYS A 418 4.21 -40.70 1.89
N ALA A 419 3.79 -40.09 3.00
CA ALA A 419 4.57 -39.04 3.68
C ALA A 419 4.77 -39.31 5.18
N ALA A 420 4.69 -40.58 5.59
CA ALA A 420 4.83 -40.95 6.99
C ALA A 420 6.19 -40.48 7.54
N GLY A 421 6.15 -39.63 8.57
CA GLY A 421 7.34 -39.07 9.23
C GLY A 421 7.93 -37.81 8.57
N VAL A 422 7.34 -37.29 7.50
CA VAL A 422 7.72 -36.00 6.92
C VAL A 422 6.93 -34.89 7.61
N PRO A 423 7.58 -33.83 8.14
CA PRO A 423 6.90 -32.67 8.68
C PRO A 423 5.88 -32.08 7.71
N VAL A 424 4.68 -31.79 8.21
CA VAL A 424 3.62 -31.13 7.44
C VAL A 424 3.49 -29.69 7.93
N LEU A 425 3.67 -28.76 7.02
CA LEU A 425 3.55 -27.32 7.25
C LEU A 425 2.27 -26.82 6.58
N GLY A 426 1.55 -25.92 7.25
CA GLY A 426 0.29 -25.38 6.77
C GLY A 426 0.34 -23.86 6.63
N CYS A 427 -0.23 -23.32 5.55
CA CYS A 427 -0.49 -21.90 5.44
C CYS A 427 -1.85 -21.65 4.78
N VAL A 428 -2.78 -21.05 5.53
CA VAL A 428 -4.14 -20.78 5.06
C VAL A 428 -4.35 -19.29 4.93
N ALA A 429 -4.79 -18.82 3.76
CA ALA A 429 -5.25 -17.46 3.60
C ALA A 429 -6.47 -17.23 4.48
N VAL A 430 -6.46 -16.14 5.24
CA VAL A 430 -7.58 -15.78 6.10
C VAL A 430 -8.88 -15.69 5.30
N SER A 431 -8.87 -15.12 4.09
CA SER A 431 -10.07 -15.05 3.26
C SER A 431 -10.68 -16.42 2.94
N ALA A 432 -9.86 -17.47 2.87
CA ALA A 432 -10.32 -18.85 2.75
C ALA A 432 -10.88 -19.37 4.07
N ALA A 433 -10.24 -19.06 5.21
CA ALA A 433 -10.74 -19.44 6.54
C ALA A 433 -12.09 -18.78 6.91
N TYR A 434 -12.42 -17.60 6.35
CA TYR A 434 -13.75 -16.99 6.51
C TYR A 434 -14.89 -17.78 5.84
N GLN A 435 -14.57 -18.73 4.95
CA GLN A 435 -15.57 -19.61 4.33
C GLN A 435 -15.97 -20.72 5.32
N SER A 436 -16.95 -20.41 6.17
CA SER A 436 -17.34 -21.23 7.33
C SER A 436 -17.47 -22.73 7.04
N ALA A 437 -18.12 -23.13 5.94
CA ALA A 437 -18.28 -24.54 5.58
C ALA A 437 -16.94 -25.24 5.29
N TRP A 438 -16.01 -24.55 4.61
CA TRP A 438 -14.69 -25.08 4.35
C TRP A 438 -13.83 -25.10 5.63
N TRP A 439 -13.87 -24.03 6.43
CA TRP A 439 -13.10 -23.98 7.67
C TRP A 439 -13.56 -25.03 8.70
N GLN A 440 -14.85 -25.33 8.77
CA GLN A 440 -15.37 -26.42 9.60
C GLN A 440 -14.81 -27.80 9.20
N GLU A 441 -14.52 -28.02 7.92
CA GLU A 441 -13.91 -29.26 7.46
C GLU A 441 -12.39 -29.26 7.67
N TRP A 442 -11.72 -28.17 7.28
CA TRP A 442 -10.26 -28.12 7.16
C TRP A 442 -9.52 -27.51 8.36
N GLY A 443 -10.21 -26.73 9.19
CA GLY A 443 -9.60 -25.99 10.30
C GLY A 443 -8.86 -26.90 11.28
N ASP A 444 -9.54 -27.93 11.79
CA ASP A 444 -8.95 -28.91 12.71
C ASP A 444 -7.74 -29.62 12.08
N PHE A 445 -7.76 -29.88 10.77
CA PHE A 445 -6.60 -30.45 10.09
C PHE A 445 -5.38 -29.51 10.15
N PHE A 446 -5.57 -28.23 9.81
CA PHE A 446 -4.47 -27.25 9.86
C PHE A 446 -3.99 -26.98 11.29
N MET A 447 -4.89 -27.00 12.27
CA MET A 447 -4.54 -26.72 13.67
C MET A 447 -3.91 -27.92 14.39
N ASP A 448 -4.39 -29.15 14.10
CA ASP A 448 -4.02 -30.34 14.88
C ASP A 448 -3.09 -31.31 14.14
N GLN A 449 -3.12 -31.34 12.81
CA GLN A 449 -2.36 -32.31 12.00
C GLN A 449 -1.11 -31.71 11.34
N CYS A 450 -1.08 -30.39 11.09
CA CYS A 450 0.14 -29.71 10.70
C CYS A 450 1.05 -29.53 11.92
N GLN A 451 2.34 -29.80 11.74
CA GLN A 451 3.32 -29.58 12.81
C GLN A 451 3.50 -28.08 13.10
N THR A 452 3.43 -27.25 12.06
CA THR A 452 3.30 -25.80 12.17
C THR A 452 2.28 -25.33 11.14
N SER A 453 1.33 -24.51 11.57
CA SER A 453 0.40 -23.84 10.67
C SER A 453 0.40 -22.33 10.92
N CYS A 454 0.17 -21.57 9.85
CA CYS A 454 0.03 -20.13 9.91
C CYS A 454 -1.20 -19.66 9.11
N LEU A 455 -1.75 -18.53 9.51
CA LEU A 455 -2.76 -17.82 8.75
C LEU A 455 -2.09 -16.68 7.96
N LEU A 456 -2.19 -16.71 6.64
CA LEU A 456 -1.77 -15.60 5.78
C LEU A 456 -2.85 -14.51 5.81
N LEU A 457 -2.49 -13.34 6.31
CA LEU A 457 -3.32 -12.14 6.29
C LEU A 457 -3.39 -11.61 4.85
N ASP A 458 -4.40 -12.03 4.10
CA ASP A 458 -4.74 -11.53 2.77
C ASP A 458 -6.00 -10.63 2.78
N ILE A 459 -6.44 -10.26 3.98
CA ILE A 459 -7.40 -9.20 4.26
C ILE A 459 -6.73 -8.17 5.19
N SER A 460 -7.36 -7.00 5.35
CA SER A 460 -6.91 -5.91 6.23
C SER A 460 -6.36 -6.42 7.59
N PRO A 461 -5.05 -6.24 7.87
CA PRO A 461 -4.49 -6.51 9.19
C PRO A 461 -5.11 -5.63 10.27
N LEU A 462 -5.57 -4.42 9.90
CA LEU A 462 -6.26 -3.54 10.82
C LEU A 462 -7.54 -4.18 11.38
N HIS A 463 -8.33 -4.87 10.55
CA HIS A 463 -9.50 -5.63 11.02
C HIS A 463 -9.14 -6.62 12.15
N PHE A 464 -8.00 -7.29 12.07
CA PHE A 464 -7.56 -8.20 13.13
C PHE A 464 -7.16 -7.45 14.39
N VAL A 465 -6.38 -6.39 14.24
CA VAL A 465 -5.92 -5.56 15.36
C VAL A 465 -7.09 -4.94 16.12
N GLU A 466 -8.12 -4.45 15.41
CA GLU A 466 -9.26 -3.74 15.99
C GLU A 466 -10.41 -4.64 16.43
N ASP A 467 -10.71 -5.74 15.73
CA ASP A 467 -11.95 -6.48 15.95
C ASP A 467 -11.74 -7.91 16.49
N VAL A 468 -10.66 -8.57 16.09
CA VAL A 468 -10.43 -10.00 16.39
C VAL A 468 -9.55 -10.16 17.63
N PHE A 469 -8.37 -9.58 17.61
CA PHE A 469 -7.34 -9.73 18.63
C PHE A 469 -7.72 -9.09 19.98
N ILE A 470 -8.69 -8.18 20.03
CA ILE A 470 -9.20 -7.61 21.29
C ILE A 470 -9.83 -8.70 22.17
N GLN A 471 -10.31 -9.80 21.59
CA GLN A 471 -10.93 -10.90 22.33
C GLN A 471 -9.90 -11.85 22.96
N ASP A 472 -8.63 -11.78 22.53
CA ASP A 472 -7.56 -12.66 22.99
C ASP A 472 -6.91 -12.14 24.29
N GLU A 473 -6.43 -13.05 25.14
CA GLU A 473 -5.80 -12.69 26.41
C GLU A 473 -4.48 -11.94 26.21
N PHE A 474 -3.67 -12.37 25.23
CA PHE A 474 -2.40 -11.74 24.90
C PHE A 474 -2.07 -11.88 23.41
N VAL A 475 -1.58 -10.78 22.83
CA VAL A 475 -1.10 -10.74 21.43
C VAL A 475 0.36 -10.32 21.44
N TYR A 476 1.21 -11.16 20.84
CA TYR A 476 2.60 -10.84 20.56
C TYR A 476 2.74 -10.54 19.09
N TYR A 477 3.55 -9.54 18.75
CA TYR A 477 3.81 -9.24 17.35
C TYR A 477 5.24 -8.78 17.13
N GLY A 478 5.73 -8.95 15.92
CA GLY A 478 7.09 -8.60 15.55
C GLY A 478 7.25 -8.45 14.05
N LYS A 479 8.24 -7.65 13.65
CA LYS A 479 8.63 -7.47 12.26
C LYS A 479 9.79 -8.40 11.94
N MET A 480 9.65 -9.23 10.91
CA MET A 480 10.68 -10.14 10.42
C MET A 480 11.19 -9.70 9.04
N ILE A 481 12.50 -9.81 8.84
CA ILE A 481 13.16 -9.61 7.55
C ILE A 481 13.50 -10.98 6.97
N ILE A 482 13.02 -11.26 5.76
CA ILE A 482 13.15 -12.56 5.10
C ILE A 482 14.12 -12.43 3.93
N ASN A 483 15.21 -13.19 3.96
CA ASN A 483 16.20 -13.21 2.90
C ASN A 483 16.01 -14.46 2.04
N THR A 484 15.68 -14.30 0.76
CA THR A 484 15.47 -15.40 -0.19
C THR A 484 16.64 -15.54 -1.17
N GLY A 485 17.87 -15.38 -0.70
CA GLY A 485 19.07 -15.38 -1.53
C GLY A 485 19.47 -13.96 -1.92
N ASP A 486 19.04 -13.51 -3.09
CA ASP A 486 19.34 -12.20 -3.67
C ASP A 486 18.35 -11.10 -3.29
N ARG A 487 17.27 -11.45 -2.58
CA ARG A 487 16.20 -10.52 -2.19
C ARG A 487 15.94 -10.55 -0.69
N SER A 488 15.67 -9.38 -0.13
CA SER A 488 15.10 -9.23 1.22
C SER A 488 13.64 -8.78 1.14
N PHE A 489 12.81 -9.27 2.06
CA PHE A 489 11.39 -8.92 2.20
C PHE A 489 11.06 -8.62 3.66
N THR A 490 9.94 -7.94 3.89
CA THR A 490 9.43 -7.67 5.24
C THR A 490 8.09 -8.38 5.45
N THR A 491 7.89 -8.89 6.67
CA THR A 491 6.59 -9.38 7.10
C THR A 491 6.36 -9.06 8.57
N LEU A 492 5.12 -8.77 8.92
CA LEU A 492 4.67 -8.75 10.30
C LEU A 492 4.15 -10.14 10.68
N VAL A 493 4.52 -10.60 11.88
CA VAL A 493 4.02 -11.83 12.46
C VAL A 493 3.28 -11.48 13.74
N PHE A 494 2.07 -12.01 13.88
CA PHE A 494 1.23 -11.89 15.05
C PHE A 494 1.02 -13.27 15.66
N GLN A 495 0.95 -13.33 16.99
CA GLN A 495 0.66 -14.53 17.73
C GLN A 495 -0.38 -14.25 18.79
N THR A 496 -1.45 -15.04 18.77
CA THR A 496 -2.48 -14.99 19.80
C THR A 496 -2.17 -16.08 20.82
N ILE A 497 -2.23 -15.73 22.11
CA ILE A 497 -1.95 -16.65 23.20
C ILE A 497 -3.18 -16.72 24.11
N GLN A 498 -3.61 -17.94 24.39
CA GLN A 498 -4.68 -18.23 25.34
C GLN A 498 -4.20 -19.33 26.28
N ALA A 499 -4.37 -19.13 27.60
CA ALA A 499 -3.93 -20.09 28.62
C ALA A 499 -2.43 -20.49 28.50
N GLY A 500 -1.59 -19.59 28.01
CA GLY A 500 -0.15 -19.81 27.83
C GLY A 500 0.25 -20.63 26.61
N GLN A 501 -0.70 -21.00 25.74
CA GLN A 501 -0.46 -21.70 24.48
C GLN A 501 -0.74 -20.78 23.29
N ILE A 502 0.09 -20.89 22.25
CA ILE A 502 -0.13 -20.19 20.98
C ILE A 502 -1.39 -20.80 20.34
N GLN A 503 -2.39 -19.95 20.09
CA GLN A 503 -3.63 -20.35 19.43
C GLN A 503 -3.51 -20.19 17.92
N ALA A 504 -2.92 -19.09 17.45
CA ALA A 504 -2.69 -18.86 16.04
C ALA A 504 -1.40 -18.08 15.80
N THR A 505 -0.75 -18.34 14.67
CA THR A 505 0.32 -17.51 14.12
C THR A 505 -0.16 -16.91 12.81
N LEU A 506 -0.22 -15.58 12.72
CA LEU A 506 -0.68 -14.85 11.55
C LEU A 506 0.49 -14.11 10.90
N ILE A 507 0.55 -14.13 9.57
CA ILE A 507 1.64 -13.56 8.78
C ILE A 507 1.04 -12.52 7.83
N ALA A 508 1.51 -11.27 7.91
CA ALA A 508 1.20 -10.21 6.96
C ALA A 508 2.47 -9.82 6.18
N PRO A 509 2.66 -10.33 4.95
CA PRO A 509 3.69 -9.79 4.06
C PRO A 509 3.42 -8.32 3.76
N CYS A 510 4.42 -7.46 3.88
CA CYS A 510 4.25 -6.02 3.75
C CYS A 510 5.53 -5.32 3.30
N SER A 511 5.42 -4.04 2.94
CA SER A 511 6.59 -3.16 2.88
C SER A 511 7.12 -2.88 4.29
N ASP A 512 8.40 -2.49 4.39
CA ASP A 512 8.97 -2.06 5.67
C ASP A 512 8.30 -0.79 6.20
N VAL A 513 7.82 0.07 5.30
CA VAL A 513 7.09 1.30 5.63
C VAL A 513 5.75 0.96 6.24
N TYR A 514 4.94 0.12 5.58
CA TYR A 514 3.66 -0.30 6.12
C TYR A 514 3.83 -1.02 7.47
N GLY A 515 4.81 -1.92 7.57
CA GLY A 515 5.12 -2.61 8.82
C GLY A 515 5.45 -1.65 9.97
N SER A 516 6.16 -0.55 9.68
CA SER A 516 6.51 0.48 10.67
C SER A 516 5.30 1.35 11.04
N VAL A 517 4.45 1.71 10.07
CA VAL A 517 3.20 2.46 10.29
C VAL A 517 2.22 1.67 11.16
N LEU A 518 2.00 0.38 10.84
CA LEU A 518 1.13 -0.47 11.63
C LEU A 518 1.71 -0.73 13.03
N HIS A 519 3.03 -0.90 13.14
CA HIS A 519 3.69 -1.02 14.44
C HIS A 519 3.46 0.21 15.32
N TYR A 520 3.64 1.42 14.76
CA TYR A 520 3.38 2.69 15.44
C TYR A 520 1.92 2.76 15.91
N TYR A 521 0.96 2.49 15.02
CA TYR A 521 -0.46 2.47 15.34
C TYR A 521 -0.80 1.54 16.51
N ILE A 522 -0.26 0.31 16.48
CA ILE A 522 -0.47 -0.68 17.55
C ILE A 522 0.07 -0.17 18.88
N GLN A 523 1.30 0.36 18.91
CA GLN A 523 1.90 0.84 20.16
C GLN A 523 1.13 1.99 20.79
N HIS A 524 0.55 2.87 19.97
CA HIS A 524 -0.18 4.04 20.45
C HIS A 524 -1.59 3.70 20.93
N ARG A 525 -2.29 2.78 20.24
CA ARG A 525 -3.71 2.47 20.52
C ARG A 525 -3.94 1.20 21.35
N TYR A 526 -3.04 0.23 21.27
CA TYR A 526 -3.24 -1.12 21.82
C TYR A 526 -2.06 -1.51 22.73
N GLN A 527 -1.91 -0.80 23.84
CA GLN A 527 -0.82 -1.00 24.81
C GLN A 527 -0.77 -2.42 25.40
N GLN A 528 -1.86 -3.18 25.32
CA GLN A 528 -1.90 -4.59 25.73
C GLN A 528 -1.14 -5.53 24.77
N TYR A 529 -0.86 -5.12 23.53
CA TYR A 529 -0.09 -5.92 22.58
C TYR A 529 1.41 -5.78 22.87
N GLN A 530 2.11 -6.91 22.89
CA GLN A 530 3.52 -6.96 23.26
C GLN A 530 4.39 -7.11 22.02
N LEU A 531 5.30 -6.15 21.82
CA LEU A 531 6.34 -6.29 20.81
C LEU A 531 7.32 -7.39 21.26
N ASP A 532 7.42 -8.45 20.48
CA ASP A 532 8.47 -9.47 20.62
C ASP A 532 9.33 -9.47 19.35
N SER A 533 10.40 -8.68 19.38
CA SER A 533 11.35 -8.54 18.27
C SER A 533 12.04 -9.84 17.88
N LEU A 534 12.02 -10.84 18.76
CA LEU A 534 12.67 -12.13 18.56
C LEU A 534 11.63 -13.26 18.47
N LEU A 535 10.32 -12.95 18.49
CA LEU A 535 9.17 -13.85 18.73
C LEU A 535 9.58 -15.09 19.54
N THR A 536 10.26 -14.86 20.66
CA THR A 536 11.03 -15.87 21.44
C THR A 536 10.22 -17.08 21.90
N LYS A 537 8.89 -17.00 21.83
CA LYS A 537 7.95 -18.07 22.18
C LYS A 537 7.70 -19.09 21.06
N ILE A 538 8.28 -18.90 19.87
CA ILE A 538 8.14 -19.81 18.74
C ILE A 538 9.24 -20.89 18.77
N GLU A 539 8.88 -22.16 18.60
CA GLU A 539 9.82 -23.17 18.09
C GLU A 539 10.10 -22.88 16.60
N TYR A 540 11.06 -21.99 16.38
CA TYR A 540 11.33 -21.30 15.11
C TYR A 540 11.74 -22.13 13.92
N ARG A 541 11.86 -23.45 14.05
CA ARG A 541 12.52 -24.24 13.01
C ARG A 541 11.74 -24.21 11.68
N GLN A 542 10.41 -24.13 11.75
CA GLN A 542 9.55 -24.35 10.59
C GLN A 542 8.96 -23.08 9.97
N LEU A 543 8.83 -21.99 10.75
CA LEU A 543 8.33 -20.71 10.22
C LEU A 543 9.18 -20.18 9.04
N PRO A 544 10.53 -20.25 9.05
CA PRO A 544 11.34 -19.88 7.90
C PRO A 544 11.04 -20.71 6.64
N LEU A 545 10.63 -21.97 6.77
CA LEU A 545 10.24 -22.81 5.64
C LEU A 545 8.91 -22.33 5.05
N ILE A 546 7.90 -22.05 5.91
CA ILE A 546 6.62 -21.47 5.48
C ILE A 546 6.83 -20.13 4.75
N LEU A 547 7.63 -19.24 5.33
CA LEU A 547 7.97 -17.95 4.72
C LEU A 547 8.76 -18.15 3.41
N GLY A 548 9.63 -19.15 3.36
CA GLY A 548 10.33 -19.55 2.14
C GLY A 548 9.38 -19.93 1.01
N HIS A 549 8.33 -20.69 1.30
CA HIS A 549 7.27 -20.99 0.33
C HIS A 549 6.53 -19.71 -0.11
N LEU A 550 6.04 -18.91 0.85
CA LEU A 550 5.30 -17.68 0.55
C LEU A 550 6.09 -16.72 -0.36
N PHE A 551 7.34 -16.41 -0.01
CA PHE A 551 8.12 -15.40 -0.73
C PHE A 551 8.82 -15.91 -2.00
N LYS A 552 8.96 -17.23 -2.19
CA LYS A 552 9.56 -17.79 -3.40
C LYS A 552 8.53 -18.27 -4.41
N GLU A 553 7.32 -18.59 -3.98
CA GLU A 553 6.33 -19.29 -4.80
C GLU A 553 5.06 -18.50 -5.05
N GLU A 554 4.86 -17.34 -4.42
CA GLU A 554 3.79 -16.41 -4.78
C GLU A 554 4.33 -15.28 -5.66
N ARG A 555 3.46 -14.67 -6.47
CA ARG A 555 3.82 -13.55 -7.35
C ARG A 555 3.70 -12.22 -6.62
N SER A 556 2.67 -12.05 -5.78
CA SER A 556 2.41 -10.79 -5.11
C SER A 556 1.54 -10.93 -3.87
N PHE A 557 1.66 -9.99 -2.93
CA PHE A 557 0.79 -9.88 -1.76
C PHE A 557 0.02 -8.56 -1.76
N TYR A 558 -1.24 -8.60 -1.36
CA TYR A 558 -2.08 -7.41 -1.18
C TYR A 558 -3.18 -7.74 -0.17
N PHE A 559 -3.75 -6.71 0.47
CA PHE A 559 -4.84 -6.88 1.41
C PHE A 559 -6.18 -6.60 0.75
N ARG A 560 -7.16 -7.42 1.07
CA ARG A 560 -8.54 -7.25 0.60
C ARG A 560 -9.41 -6.59 1.66
N SER A 561 -10.41 -5.84 1.20
CA SER A 561 -11.45 -5.34 2.09
C SER A 561 -12.31 -6.53 2.59
N PRO A 562 -12.52 -6.67 3.91
CA PRO A 562 -13.35 -7.73 4.48
C PRO A 562 -14.82 -7.67 4.02
N ASN A 563 -15.29 -6.51 3.56
CA ASN A 563 -16.65 -6.31 3.06
C ASN A 563 -16.85 -6.70 1.58
N THR A 564 -15.79 -7.14 0.90
CA THR A 564 -15.95 -7.69 -0.45
C THR A 564 -16.64 -9.04 -0.31
N GLN A 565 -17.96 -9.09 -0.45
CA GLN A 565 -18.71 -10.36 -0.45
C GLN A 565 -18.02 -11.32 -1.43
N PHE A 566 -17.53 -12.43 -0.88
CA PHE A 566 -16.82 -13.46 -1.60
C PHE A 566 -17.84 -14.30 -2.39
N LEU A 567 -18.37 -13.73 -3.47
CA LEU A 567 -19.30 -14.39 -4.39
C LEU A 567 -18.56 -15.04 -5.57
#